data_AF-A0A6V7HTP9-F1
#
_entry.id   AF-A0A6V7HTP9-F1
#
_cell.length_a   1.000
_cell.length_b   1.000
_cell.length_c   1.000
_cell.angle_alpha   90.00
_cell.angle_beta   90.00
_cell.angle_gamma   90.00
#
_symmetry.space_group_name_H-M   'P 1'
#
loop_
_entity.id
_entity.type
_entity.pdbx_description
1 polymer ?
#
loop_
_entity_poly.entity_id
_entity_poly.type
_entity_poly.pdbx_seq_one_letter_code
_entity_poly.pdbx_strand_id
1 'polypeptide(L)' 'DMQGNPLSCNCHLTWFAEWLRERDIPGIIGRCHDPPRLKDAHVKDIPRHEFKCN' A
#
# COMPACT_ATOMS: atom_id res chain seq x y z
N ASP A 1 -5.94 4.42 -18.47
CA ASP A 1 -4.52 4.64 -18.18
C ASP A 1 -4.40 5.88 -17.31
N MET A 2 -4.62 5.75 -16.00
CA MET A 2 -4.26 6.81 -15.06
C MET A 2 -3.05 6.27 -14.32
N GLN A 3 -1.88 6.63 -14.83
CA GLN A 3 -0.59 6.39 -14.18
C GLN A 3 -0.49 7.30 -12.95
N GLY A 4 -1.38 7.08 -11.98
CA GLY A 4 -1.18 7.54 -10.62
C GLY A 4 0.06 6.84 -10.09
N ASN A 5 0.88 7.59 -9.33
CA ASN A 5 2.17 7.16 -8.81
C ASN A 5 2.11 5.69 -8.31
N PRO A 6 2.73 4.71 -9.01
CA PRO A 6 2.55 3.30 -8.70
C PRO A 6 3.07 3.02 -7.30
N LEU A 7 2.20 2.49 -6.44
CA LEU A 7 2.53 2.30 -5.03
C LEU A 7 3.52 1.13 -4.88
N SER A 8 4.75 1.45 -4.54
CA SER A 8 5.75 0.48 -4.08
C SER A 8 5.55 0.23 -2.60
N CYS A 9 4.93 -0.91 -2.26
CA CYS A 9 4.62 -1.35 -0.91
C CYS A 9 5.84 -1.94 -0.20
N ASN A 10 6.87 -1.10 -0.04
CA ASN A 10 8.09 -1.39 0.71
C ASN A 10 8.05 -0.70 2.08
N CYS A 11 9.15 -0.79 2.85
CA CYS A 11 9.22 -0.22 4.20
C CYS A 11 8.87 1.28 4.26
N HIS A 12 9.09 2.05 3.19
CA HIS A 12 8.80 3.48 3.13
C HIS A 12 7.30 3.79 2.98
N LEU A 13 6.46 2.81 2.62
CA LEU A 13 5.01 3.00 2.47
C LEU A 13 4.22 2.62 3.74
N THR A 14 4.90 2.16 4.79
CA THR A 14 4.27 1.70 6.03
C THR A 14 3.33 2.75 6.64
N TRP A 15 3.76 4.02 6.67
CA TRP A 15 2.97 5.12 7.24
C TRP A 15 1.64 5.32 6.51
N PHE A 16 1.62 5.13 5.19
CA PHE A 16 0.44 5.32 4.38
C PHE A 16 -0.58 4.20 4.62
N ALA A 17 -0.10 2.97 4.83
CA ALA A 17 -0.96 1.85 5.22
C ALA A 17 -1.60 2.04 6.60
N GLU A 18 -0.82 2.54 7.58
CA GLU A 18 -1.32 2.88 8.92
C GLU A 18 -2.36 4.02 8.83
N TRP A 19 -2.04 5.09 8.09
CA TRP A 19 -2.96 6.22 7.89
C TRP A 19 -4.30 5.80 7.26
N LEU A 20 -4.27 4.92 6.25
CA LEU A 20 -5.49 4.41 5.62
C LEU A 20 -6.37 3.61 6.59
N ARG A 21 -5.76 2.83 7.50
CA ARG A 21 -6.50 2.06 8.52
C ARG A 21 -7.16 2.98 9.53
N GLU A 22 -6.46 4.02 9.98
CA GLU A 22 -6.96 4.92 11.02
C GLU A 22 -8.12 5.80 10.53
N ARG A 23 -8.08 6.21 9.26
CA ARG A 23 -9.05 7.18 8.73
C ARG A 23 -10.27 6.54 8.06
N ASP A 24 -10.17 5.29 7.63
CA ASP A 24 -11.19 4.53 6.88
C ASP A 24 -12.04 5.39 5.95
N ILE A 25 -11.38 6.16 5.08
CA ILE A 25 -12.06 7.14 4.20
C ILE A 25 -12.74 6.39 3.05
N PRO A 26 -14.08 6.48 2.91
CA PRO A 26 -14.79 5.81 1.84
C PRO A 26 -14.28 6.24 0.45
N GLY A 27 -14.05 5.28 -0.44
CA GLY A 27 -13.64 5.54 -1.82
C GLY A 27 -12.13 5.72 -2.05
N ILE A 28 -11.31 5.88 -1.00
CA ILE A 28 -9.85 5.87 -1.13
C ILE A 28 -9.36 4.43 -1.07
N ILE A 29 -8.82 3.93 -2.19
CA ILE A 29 -8.25 2.58 -2.30
C ILE A 29 -6.83 2.71 -2.85
N GLY A 30 -5.84 2.37 -2.03
CA GLY A 30 -4.47 2.16 -2.49
C GLY A 30 -4.25 0.68 -2.84
N ARG A 31 -3.76 0.40 -4.04
CA ARG A 31 -3.28 -0.93 -4.45
C ARG A 31 -1.80 -0.92 -4.73
N CYS A 32 -1.11 -1.96 -4.29
CA CYS A 32 0.32 -2.12 -4.55
C CYS A 32 0.55 -2.46 -6.02
N HIS A 33 1.53 -1.79 -6.61
CA HIS A 33 2.09 -2.18 -7.91
C HIS A 33 3.24 -3.17 -7.75
N ASP A 34 4.09 -2.91 -6.75
CA ASP A 34 5.25 -3.70 -6.37
C ASP A 34 5.38 -3.78 -4.84
N PRO A 35 6.13 -4.75 -4.29
CA PRO A 35 6.80 -5.86 -4.97
C PRO A 35 5.80 -6.89 -5.56
N PRO A 36 6.24 -7.82 -6.44
CA PRO A 36 5.34 -8.78 -7.10
C PRO A 36 4.51 -9.62 -6.13
N ARG A 37 5.06 -9.92 -4.94
CA ARG A 37 4.36 -10.67 -3.89
C ARG A 37 3.15 -9.95 -3.31
N LEU A 38 3.11 -8.62 -3.40
CA LEU A 38 2.04 -7.77 -2.87
C LEU A 38 1.21 -7.13 -4.00
N LYS A 39 1.50 -7.44 -5.27
CA LYS A 39 0.82 -6.82 -6.41
C LYS A 39 -0.70 -6.97 -6.31
N ASP A 40 -1.41 -5.87 -6.59
CA ASP A 40 -2.87 -5.72 -6.50
C ASP A 40 -3.47 -5.83 -5.09
N ALA A 41 -2.67 -6.14 -4.07
CA ALA A 41 -3.12 -6.12 -2.68
C ALA A 41 -3.51 -4.71 -2.24
N HIS A 42 -4.55 -4.62 -1.43
CA HIS A 42 -4.97 -3.36 -0.83
C HIS A 42 -3.97 -2.94 0.26
N VAL A 43 -3.44 -1.72 0.16
CA VAL A 43 -2.39 -1.22 1.05
C VAL A 43 -2.80 -1.31 2.52
N LYS A 44 -4.07 -1.05 2.84
CA LYS A 44 -4.60 -1.10 4.22
C LYS A 44 -4.68 -2.52 4.79
N ASP A 45 -4.70 -3.56 3.96
CA ASP A 45 -4.87 -4.95 4.38
C ASP A 45 -3.53 -5.67 4.60
N ILE A 46 -2.40 -5.05 4.22
CA ILE A 46 -1.06 -5.68 4.26
C ILE A 46 -0.44 -5.57 5.66
N PRO A 47 -0.07 -6.67 6.33
CA PRO A 47 0.57 -6.61 7.64
C PRO A 47 1.84 -5.76 7.65
N ARG A 48 2.10 -5.01 8.73
CA ARG A 48 3.25 -4.09 8.84
C ARG A 48 4.59 -4.76 8.51
N HIS A 49 4.78 -6.02 8.87
CA HIS A 49 6.03 -6.77 8.65
C HIS A 49 6.27 -7.19 7.19
N GLU A 50 5.26 -7.10 6.31
CA GLU A 50 5.41 -7.36 4.88
C GLU A 50 6.03 -6.18 4.12
N PHE A 51 5.96 -4.97 4.68
CA PHE A 51 6.61 -3.78 4.15
C PHE A 51 8.12 -3.83 4.44
N LYS A 52 8.87 -4.41 3.51
CA LYS A 52 10.33 -4.60 3.61
C LYS A 52 11.06 -3.72 2.60
N CYS A 53 12.19 -3.15 3.01
CA CYS A 53 13.21 -2.64 2.10
C CYS A 53 14.40 -3.60 2.19
N ASN A 54 15.04 -3.89 1.06
CA ASN A 54 16.33 -4.59 1.09
C ASN A 54 17.39 -3.68 1.72
#